data_AF-A0A9W5QKX4-F1
#
_entry.id   AF-A0A9W5QKX4-F1
#
_cell.length_a   1.000
_cell.length_b   1.000
_cell.length_c   1.000
_cell.angle_alpha   90.00
_cell.angle_beta   90.00
_cell.angle_gamma   90.00
#
_symmetry.space_group_name_H-M   'P 1'
#
loop_
_entity.id
_entity.type
_entity.pdbx_description
1 polymer ?
#
loop_
_entity_poly.entity_id
_entity_poly.type
_entity_poly.pdbx_seq_one_letter_code
_entity_poly.pdbx_strand_id
1 'polypeptide(L)' 'MLKKGDKVVMHTCGEAQHYDGKIWTCTTDEFVRGEGVYTQNLVFLEEFSGCFLAKYLQRVKFVQKGII' A
#
# COMPACT_ATOMS: atom_id res chain seq x y z
N MET A 1 4.55 -0.89 -9.49
CA MET A 1 3.67 0.29 -9.38
C MET A 1 2.30 -0.18 -8.94
N LEU A 2 1.83 0.32 -7.81
CA LEU A 2 0.50 0.00 -7.28
C LEU A 2 -0.59 0.68 -8.11
N LYS A 3 -1.74 0.01 -8.21
CA LYS A 3 -2.92 0.48 -8.94
C LYS A 3 -4.12 0.61 -8.01
N LYS A 4 -5.05 1.49 -8.35
CA LYS A 4 -6.33 1.58 -7.65
C LYS A 4 -7.00 0.19 -7.62
N GLY A 5 -7.43 -0.23 -6.43
CA GLY A 5 -8.02 -1.54 -6.19
C GLY A 5 -7.04 -2.64 -5.79
N ASP A 6 -5.72 -2.44 -5.93
CA ASP A 6 -4.74 -3.37 -5.35
C ASP A 6 -4.94 -3.48 -3.84
N LYS A 7 -4.78 -4.69 -3.31
CA LYS A 7 -4.77 -4.94 -1.86
C LYS A 7 -3.33 -5.05 -1.37
N VAL A 8 -3.02 -4.36 -0.27
CA VAL A 8 -1.66 -4.26 0.27
C VAL A 8 -1.64 -4.44 1.78
N VAL A 9 -0.50 -4.83 2.32
CA VAL A 9 -0.17 -4.75 3.75
C VAL A 9 1.01 -3.81 3.95
N MET A 10 1.08 -3.14 5.10
CA MET A 10 2.23 -2.34 5.48
C MET A 10 3.36 -3.24 5.97
N HIS A 11 4.61 -2.87 5.71
CA HIS A 11 5.79 -3.57 6.23
C HIS A 11 6.93 -2.61 6.56
N THR A 12 7.79 -3.02 7.50
CA THR A 12 9.07 -2.34 7.79
C THR A 12 8.91 -0.84 8.14
N CYS A 13 7.84 -0.48 8.85
CA CYS A 13 7.59 0.87 9.38
C CYS A 13 6.85 0.79 10.74
N GLY A 14 6.74 1.91 11.44
CA GLY A 14 6.04 1.97 12.74
C GLY A 14 4.55 1.66 12.61
N GLU A 15 3.91 2.13 11.54
CA GLU A 15 2.51 1.85 11.24
C GLU A 15 2.27 0.36 10.98
N ALA A 16 3.23 -0.37 10.41
CA ALA A 16 3.12 -1.81 10.25
C ALA A 16 3.07 -2.55 11.59
N GLN A 17 3.72 -2.03 12.64
CA GLN A 17 3.65 -2.60 13.99
C GLN A 17 2.29 -2.30 14.64
N HIS A 18 1.70 -1.14 14.35
CA HIS A 18 0.42 -0.74 14.91
C HIS A 18 -0.79 -1.40 14.20
N TYR A 19 -0.68 -1.61 12.88
CA TYR A 19 -1.72 -2.20 12.03
C TYR A 19 -1.33 -3.60 11.53
N ASP A 20 -0.67 -4.40 12.37
CA ASP A 20 -0.09 -5.69 11.97
C ASP A 20 -1.12 -6.58 11.24
N GLY A 21 -0.74 -7.04 10.05
CA GLY A 21 -1.58 -7.87 9.18
C GLY A 21 -2.81 -7.19 8.56
N LYS A 22 -3.08 -5.89 8.81
CA LYS A 22 -4.22 -5.20 8.19
C LYS A 22 -4.03 -5.07 6.68
N ILE A 23 -5.04 -5.51 5.94
CA ILE A 23 -5.11 -5.38 4.48
C ILE A 23 -5.82 -4.07 4.14
N TRP A 24 -5.17 -3.28 3.29
CA TRP A 24 -5.68 -2.00 2.80
C TRP A 24 -5.99 -2.09 1.31
N THR A 25 -7.01 -1.35 0.86
CA THR A 25 -7.29 -1.15 -0.57
C THR A 25 -6.67 0.16 -1.04
N CYS A 26 -5.90 0.15 -2.12
CA CYS A 26 -5.43 1.38 -2.77
C CYS A 26 -6.60 2.12 -3.41
N THR A 27 -6.80 3.40 -3.06
CA THR A 27 -7.88 4.24 -3.62
C THR A 27 -7.44 5.06 -4.82
N THR A 28 -6.13 5.16 -5.06
CA THR A 28 -5.50 5.77 -6.24
C THR A 28 -4.49 4.82 -6.87
N ASP A 29 -4.09 5.12 -8.11
CA ASP A 29 -2.81 4.63 -8.62
C ASP A 29 -1.65 5.25 -7.82
N GLU A 30 -0.49 4.60 -7.84
CA GLU A 30 0.75 5.18 -7.33
C GLU A 30 1.11 6.44 -8.13
N PHE A 31 1.46 7.52 -7.43
CA PHE A 31 1.84 8.81 -8.00
C PHE A 31 3.12 9.35 -7.36
N VAL A 32 3.80 10.24 -8.08
CA VAL A 32 5.07 10.83 -7.65
C VAL A 32 4.82 12.24 -7.11
N ARG A 33 5.45 12.58 -5.98
CA ARG A 33 5.52 13.93 -5.42
C ARG A 33 6.94 14.26 -4.98
N GLY A 34 7.25 15.55 -4.91
CA GLY A 34 8.57 16.04 -4.49
C GLY A 34 9.59 16.04 -5.61
N GLU A 35 10.74 16.66 -5.37
CA GLU A 35 11.78 16.92 -6.36
C GLU A 35 13.16 16.52 -5.84
N GLY A 36 14.01 15.99 -6.72
CA GLY A 36 15.37 15.57 -6.40
C GLY A 36 15.42 14.51 -5.31
N VAL A 37 16.18 14.78 -4.24
CA VAL A 37 16.33 13.85 -3.10
C VAL A 37 15.04 13.66 -2.30
N TYR A 38 14.03 14.49 -2.53
CA TYR A 38 12.72 14.42 -1.86
C TYR A 38 11.64 13.75 -2.71
N THR A 39 11.98 13.22 -3.89
CA THR A 39 11.01 12.52 -4.74
C THR A 39 10.52 11.23 -4.07
N GLN A 40 9.20 11.07 -4.00
CA GLN A 40 8.52 9.98 -3.30
C GLN A 40 7.40 9.39 -4.16
N ASN A 41 7.28 8.06 -4.10
CA ASN A 41 6.15 7.32 -4.66
C ASN A 41 5.11 7.09 -3.58
N LEU A 42 3.89 7.58 -3.83
CA LEU A 42 2.81 7.66 -2.85
C LEU A 42 1.54 7.01 -3.39
N VAL A 43 0.68 6.55 -2.48
CA VAL A 43 -0.66 6.02 -2.79
C VAL A 43 -1.61 6.37 -1.66
N PHE A 44 -2.89 6.61 -1.96
CA PHE A 44 -3.91 6.71 -0.91
C PHE A 44 -4.48 5.32 -0.60
N LEU A 45 -4.71 5.08 0.69
CA LEU A 45 -5.31 3.84 1.19
C LEU A 45 -6.68 4.15 1.77
N GLU A 46 -7.63 3.23 1.58
CA GLU A 46 -8.99 3.33 2.11
C GLU A 46 -8.96 3.48 3.64
N GLU A 47 -9.68 4.48 4.17
CA GLU A 47 -9.76 4.82 5.60
C GLU A 47 -8.44 5.19 6.31
N PHE A 48 -7.32 5.30 5.57
CA PHE A 48 -6.08 5.83 6.11
C PHE A 48 -6.05 7.36 5.93
N SER A 49 -5.79 8.09 7.01
CA SER A 49 -5.69 9.54 6.94
C SER A 49 -4.37 9.96 6.28
N GLY A 50 -4.42 10.21 4.97
CA GLY A 50 -3.29 10.69 4.18
C GLY A 50 -2.83 9.71 3.09
N CYS A 51 -1.71 10.05 2.46
CA CYS A 51 -1.05 9.18 1.48
C CYS A 51 0.12 8.45 2.14
N PHE A 52 0.47 7.29 1.59
CA PHE A 52 1.48 6.40 2.15
C PHE A 52 2.58 6.10 1.15
N LEU A 53 3.80 5.90 1.64
CA LEU A 53 4.96 5.56 0.82
C LEU A 53 4.83 4.15 0.26
N ALA A 54 4.80 4.03 -1.07
CA ALA A 54 4.62 2.75 -1.76
C ALA A 54 5.71 1.72 -1.42
N LYS A 55 6.92 2.18 -1.06
CA LYS A 55 8.05 1.31 -0.69
C LYS A 55 7.84 0.52 0.61
N TYR A 56 6.85 0.90 1.43
CA TYR A 56 6.48 0.20 2.66
C TYR A 56 5.17 -0.60 2.51
N LEU A 57 4.74 -0.85 1.27
CA LEU A 57 3.54 -1.59 0.96
C LEU A 57 3.88 -2.84 0.15
N GLN A 58 3.36 -3.97 0.61
CA GLN A 58 3.46 -5.24 -0.10
C GLN A 58 2.08 -5.64 -0.63
N ARG A 59 1.99 -5.85 -1.94
CA ARG A 59 0.76 -6.35 -2.58
C ARG A 59 0.44 -7.77 -2.11
N VAL A 60 -0.80 -7.98 -1.70
CA VAL A 60 -1.35 -9.29 -1.33
C VAL A 60 -1.90 -9.98 -2.58
N LYS A 61 -1.54 -11.24 -2.79
CA LYS A 61 -2.15 -12.11 -3.80
C LYS A 61 -2.99 -13.15 -3.07
N PHE A 62 -4.29 -13.19 -3.33
CA PHE A 62 -5.13 -14.28 -2.85
C PHE A 62 -5.00 -15.45 -3.83
N VAL A 63 -4.62 -16.61 -3.32
CA VAL A 63 -4.74 -17.86 -4.05
C VAL A 63 -6.09 -18.45 -3.68
N GLN A 64 -7.06 -18.43 -4.59
CA GLN A 64 -8.25 -19.25 -4.42
C GLN A 64 -7.81 -20.71 -4.56
N LYS A 65 -7.74 -21.45 -3.44
CA LYS A 65 -7.67 -22.90 -3.51
C LYS A 65 -9.01 -23.38 -4.02
N GLY A 66 -9.05 -23.82 -5.28
CA GLY A 66 -10.20 -24.47 -5.87
C GLY A 66 -10.61 -25.65 -4.97
N ILE A 67 -11.89 -25.71 -4.63
CA ILE A 67 -12.50 -26.87 -4.00
C ILE A 67 -12.47 -27.97 -5.06
N ILE A 68 -11.64 -28.99 -4.86
CA ILE A 68 -11.72 -30.28 -5.57
C ILE A 68 -12.79 -31.15 -4.93
#